data_AF-N1S2H3-F1
#
_entry.id   AF-N1S2H3-F1
#
_cell.length_a   1.000
_cell.length_b   1.000
_cell.length_c   1.000
_cell.angle_alpha   90.00
_cell.angle_beta   90.00
_cell.angle_gamma   90.00
#
_symmetry.space_group_name_H-M   'P 1'
#
loop_
_entity.id
_entity.type
_entity.pdbx_description
1 polymer ?
#
loop_
_entity_poly.entity_id
_entity_poly.type
_entity_poly.pdbx_seq_one_letter_code
_entity_poly.pdbx_strand_id
1 'polypeptide(L)'
;MEVLPYASQRDKQIGRCCTTSTGLREWTKEEILAYLDCDKAETDHIEAQVAQETENGRLFTCRRGIGELWEMAQQDIDEQEALYSAMEQEESCM
;
A
#
# COMPACT_ATOMS: atom_id res chain seq x y z
N MET A 1 -23.73 6.55 21.87
CA MET A 1 -23.16 5.50 21.01
C MET A 1 -22.80 6.20 19.71
N GLU A 2 -21.64 6.86 19.70
CA GLU A 2 -21.21 7.64 18.53
C GLU A 2 -20.55 6.68 17.56
N VAL A 3 -21.19 6.53 16.40
CA VAL A 3 -20.69 5.75 15.28
C VAL A 3 -19.52 6.55 14.72
N LEU A 4 -18.29 6.10 14.98
CA LEU A 4 -17.11 6.66 14.34
C LEU A 4 -17.30 6.52 12.82
N PRO A 5 -17.19 7.61 12.04
CA PRO A 5 -17.33 7.51 10.60
C PRO A 5 -16.15 6.69 10.08
N TYR A 6 -16.47 5.56 9.46
CA TYR A 6 -15.58 4.82 8.57
C TYR A 6 -14.71 5.80 7.79
N ALA A 7 -13.38 5.61 7.85
CA ALA A 7 -12.39 6.46 7.21
C ALA A 7 -12.83 6.73 5.76
N SER A 8 -13.38 7.92 5.56
CA SER A 8 -13.87 8.41 4.29
C SER A 8 -12.64 8.54 3.41
N GLN A 9 -12.70 7.93 2.23
CA GLN A 9 -11.77 7.99 1.11
C GLN A 9 -11.50 9.44 0.66
N ARG A 10 -10.87 10.24 1.53
CA ARG A 10 -10.79 11.71 1.44
C ARG A 10 -9.41 12.28 1.76
N ASP A 11 -8.42 11.44 2.10
CA ASP A 11 -7.06 11.89 2.51
C ASP A 11 -5.97 11.66 1.47
N LYS A 12 -6.30 11.31 0.21
CA LYS A 12 -5.30 11.13 -0.87
C LYS A 12 -5.12 12.39 -1.73
N GLN A 13 -5.04 13.57 -1.12
CA GLN A 13 -4.62 14.78 -1.82
C GLN A 13 -3.20 15.15 -1.41
N ILE A 14 -2.25 15.01 -2.34
CA ILE A 14 -0.88 15.47 -2.13
C ILE A 14 -0.93 17.01 -1.98
N GLY A 15 -0.55 17.49 -0.81
CA GLY A 15 -0.41 18.93 -0.57
C GLY A 15 0.66 19.54 -1.48
N ARG A 16 0.61 20.84 -1.75
CA ARG A 16 1.58 21.51 -2.67
C ARG A 16 3.04 21.33 -2.28
N CYS A 17 3.33 21.05 -1.01
CA CYS A 17 4.69 20.93 -0.50
C CYS A 17 4.86 19.70 0.40
N CYS A 18 6.05 19.11 0.39
CA CYS A 18 6.51 18.07 1.30
C CYS A 18 7.25 18.67 2.50
N THR A 19 7.15 18.00 3.64
CA THR A 19 7.88 18.36 4.86
C THR A 19 9.21 17.61 4.87
N THR A 20 10.31 18.35 4.86
CA THR A 20 11.66 17.81 4.98
C THR A 20 12.32 18.29 6.27
N SER A 21 13.43 17.67 6.67
CA SER A 21 14.22 18.10 7.84
C SER A 21 14.71 19.56 7.76
N THR A 22 14.79 20.12 6.55
CA THR A 22 15.22 21.50 6.28
C THR A 22 14.04 22.48 6.18
N GLY A 23 12.81 21.99 6.15
CA GLY A 23 11.59 22.78 6.07
C GLY A 23 10.62 22.29 5.00
N LEU A 24 9.70 23.18 4.62
CA LEU A 24 8.69 22.94 3.60
C LEU A 24 9.28 23.13 2.20
N ARG A 25 9.15 22.12 1.33
CA ARG A 25 9.68 22.14 -0.04
C ARG A 25 8.58 21.75 -1.04
N GLU A 26 8.54 22.39 -2.21
CA GLU A 26 7.61 21.98 -3.27
C GLU A 26 7.97 20.59 -3.82
N TRP A 27 6.96 19.78 -4.11
CA TRP A 27 7.18 18.47 -4.74
C TRP A 27 7.71 18.65 -6.16
N THR A 28 8.68 17.83 -6.56
CA THR A 28 9.04 17.76 -7.97
C THR A 28 7.99 17.00 -8.76
N LYS A 29 7.95 17.21 -10.07
CA LYS A 29 7.04 16.47 -10.95
C LYS A 29 7.32 14.97 -10.87
N GLU A 30 8.59 14.59 -10.80
CA GLU A 30 9.03 13.20 -10.70
C GLU A 30 8.57 12.58 -9.37
N GLU A 31 8.68 13.30 -8.25
CA GLU A 31 8.20 12.83 -6.94
C GLU A 31 6.67 12.70 -6.92
N ILE A 32 5.93 13.63 -7.54
CA ILE A 32 4.47 13.53 -7.69
C ILE A 32 4.10 12.29 -8.50
N LEU A 33 4.78 12.07 -9.64
CA LEU A 33 4.51 10.92 -10.50
C LEU A 33 4.83 9.61 -9.79
N ALA A 34 5.97 9.52 -9.11
CA ALA A 34 6.35 8.35 -8.32
C ALA A 34 5.31 8.05 -7.23
N TYR A 35 4.81 9.07 -6.53
CA TYR A 35 3.75 8.89 -5.54
C TYR A 35 2.45 8.37 -6.16
N LEU A 36 2.03 8.94 -7.29
CA LEU A 36 0.80 8.51 -7.98
C LEU A 36 0.91 7.08 -8.52
N ASP A 37 2.08 6.71 -9.05
CA ASP A 37 2.33 5.36 -9.53
C ASP A 37 2.31 4.35 -8.38
N CYS A 38 2.91 4.67 -7.23
CA CYS A 38 2.82 3.84 -6.03
C CYS A 38 1.38 3.72 -5.51
N ASP A 39 0.63 4.82 -5.42
CA ASP A 39 -0.76 4.81 -4.95
C ASP A 39 -1.67 3.95 -5.83
N LYS A 40 -1.44 4.01 -7.15
CA LYS A 40 -2.15 3.19 -8.12
C LYS A 40 -1.78 1.72 -7.98
N ALA A 41 -0.48 1.40 -7.93
CA ALA A 41 -0.02 0.02 -7.79
C ALA A 41 -0.56 -0.62 -6.49
N GLU A 42 -0.59 0.12 -5.39
CA GLU A 42 -1.17 -0.33 -4.12
C GLU A 42 -2.68 -0.55 -4.25
N THR A 43 -3.40 0.37 -4.89
CA THR A 43 -4.84 0.22 -5.11
C THR A 43 -5.15 -1.01 -5.97
N ASP A 44 -4.44 -1.19 -7.08
CA ASP A 44 -4.61 -2.33 -7.98
C ASP A 44 -4.31 -3.67 -7.24
N HIS A 45 -3.30 -3.68 -6.36
CA HIS A 45 -2.99 -4.84 -5.52
C HIS A 45 -4.12 -5.19 -4.54
N ILE A 46 -4.64 -4.19 -3.82
CA ILE A 46 -5.76 -4.37 -2.89
C ILE A 46 -7.00 -4.87 -3.63
N GLU A 47 -7.31 -4.30 -4.80
CA GLU A 47 -8.45 -4.72 -5.62
C GLU A 47 -8.30 -6.17 -6.10
N ALA A 48 -7.09 -6.58 -6.49
CA ALA A 48 -6.81 -7.96 -6.88
C ALA A 48 -6.97 -8.95 -5.71
N GLN A 49 -6.47 -8.60 -4.52
CA GLN A 49 -6.65 -9.41 -3.30
C GLN A 49 -8.14 -9.51 -2.94
N VAL A 50 -8.89 -8.41 -2.96
CA VAL A 50 -10.33 -8.39 -2.69
C VAL A 50 -11.09 -9.26 -3.68
N ALA A 51 -10.74 -9.20 -4.98
CA ALA A 51 -11.35 -10.04 -6.00
C ALA A 51 -11.08 -11.53 -5.75
N GLN A 52 -9.83 -11.91 -5.45
CA GLN A 52 -9.45 -13.29 -5.13
C GLN A 52 -10.18 -13.82 -3.89
N GLU A 53 -10.27 -13.01 -2.83
CA GLU A 53 -10.98 -13.41 -1.61
C GLU A 53 -12.49 -13.54 -1.82
N THR A 54 -13.07 -12.68 -2.67
CA THR A 54 -14.47 -12.73 -3.06
C THR A 54 -14.77 -14.01 -3.86
N GLU A 55 -13.90 -14.39 -4.80
CA GLU A 55 -14.01 -15.63 -5.56
C GLU A 55 -13.90 -16.88 -4.66
N ASN A 56 -12.98 -16.85 -3.69
CA ASN A 56 -12.76 -17.94 -2.75
C ASN A 56 -13.87 -18.08 -1.67
N GLY A 57 -14.90 -17.23 -1.71
CA GLY A 57 -16.00 -17.22 -0.72
C GLY A 57 -15.57 -16.79 0.68
N ARG A 58 -14.33 -16.31 0.83
CA ARG A 58 -13.73 -15.87 2.10
C ARG A 58 -13.93 -14.36 2.25
N LEU A 59 -15.18 -13.91 2.21
CA LEU A 59 -15.51 -12.50 2.41
C LEU A 59 -14.81 -11.97 3.68
N PHE A 60 -14.18 -10.80 3.56
CA PHE A 60 -13.55 -10.07 4.68
C PHE A 60 -14.52 -9.79 5.85
N THR A 61 -15.82 -10.06 5.67
CA THR A 61 -16.87 -10.00 6.68
C THR A 61 -16.81 -11.13 7.70
N CYS A 62 -16.10 -12.23 7.41
CA CYS A 62 -15.87 -13.30 8.39
C CYS A 62 -14.81 -12.85 9.40
N ARG A 63 -15.11 -13.00 10.70
CA ARG A 63 -14.24 -12.58 11.79
C ARG A 63 -12.90 -13.34 11.72
N ARG A 64 -11.85 -12.73 11.16
CA ARG A 64 -10.49 -13.30 11.14
C ARG A 64 -9.90 -13.27 12.55
N GLY A 65 -9.19 -14.34 12.90
CA GLY A 65 -8.40 -14.36 14.13
C GLY A 65 -7.16 -13.47 13.98
N ILE A 66 -6.65 -12.93 15.09
CA ILE A 66 -5.43 -12.11 15.09
C ILE A 66 -4.24 -12.86 14.46
N GLY A 67 -4.16 -14.18 14.66
CA GLY A 67 -3.10 -15.02 14.09
C GLY A 67 -3.16 -15.10 12.57
N GLU A 68 -4.35 -15.25 11.99
CA GLU A 68 -4.52 -15.27 10.53
C GLU A 68 -4.14 -13.92 9.91
N LEU A 69 -4.45 -12.81 10.57
CA LEU A 69 -4.03 -11.48 10.13
C LEU A 69 -2.51 -11.34 10.11
N TRP A 70 -1.82 -11.84 11.15
CA TRP A 70 -0.36 -11.83 11.21
C TRP A 70 0.28 -12.72 10.15
N GLU A 71 -0.28 -13.90 9.88
CA GLU A 71 0.23 -14.82 8.87
C GLU A 71 0.19 -14.19 7.46
N MET A 72 -0.92 -13.52 7.12
CA MET A 72 -1.04 -12.81 5.85
C MET A 72 -0.09 -11.61 5.76
N ALA A 73 0.05 -10.85 6.85
CA ALA A 73 0.99 -9.73 6.90
C ALA A 73 2.44 -10.21 6.75
N GLN A 74 2.80 -11.35 7.34
CA GLN A 74 4.13 -11.93 7.19
C GLN A 74 4.37 -12.40 5.76
N GLN A 75 3.39 -13.05 5.14
CA GLN A 75 3.52 -13.47 3.74
C GLN A 75 3.70 -12.27 2.79
N ASP A 76 2.97 -11.18 3.01
CA ASP A 76 3.13 -9.94 2.23
C ASP A 76 4.53 -9.35 2.39
N ILE A 77 5.08 -9.34 3.62
CA ILE A 77 6.47 -8.92 3.87
C ILE A 77 7.46 -9.80 3.11
N ASP A 78 7.30 -11.12 3.17
CA ASP A 78 8.21 -12.06 2.50
C ASP A 78 8.17 -11.89 0.97
N GLU A 79 6.98 -11.67 0.40
CA GLU A 79 6.78 -11.39 -1.03
C GLU A 79 7.46 -10.05 -1.43
N GLN A 80 7.33 -9.01 -0.62
CA GLN A 80 7.98 -7.73 -0.85
C GLN A 80 9.51 -7.80 -0.73
N GLU A 81 10.04 -8.48 0.28
CA GLU A 81 11.48 -8.69 0.44
C GLU A 81 12.09 -9.43 -0.76
N ALA A 82 11.36 -10.39 -1.33
CA ALA A 82 11.78 -11.07 -2.55
C ALA A 82 11.85 -10.13 -3.76
N LEU A 83 10.88 -9.22 -3.91
CA LEU A 83 10.89 -8.21 -4.99
C LEU A 83 12.05 -7.22 -4.84
N TYR A 84 12.29 -6.71 -3.63
CA TYR A 84 13.43 -5.81 -3.35
C TYR A 84 14.77 -6.50 -3.62
N SER A 85 14.93 -7.74 -3.15
CA SER A 85 16.15 -8.52 -3.38
C SER A 85 16.40 -8.77 -4.86
N ALA A 86 15.35 -9.02 -5.65
CA ALA A 86 15.45 -9.19 -7.10
C ALA A 86 15.85 -7.89 -7.81
N MET A 87 15.29 -6.75 -7.41
CA MET A 87 15.62 -5.43 -7.96
C MET A 87 17.09 -5.06 -7.69
N GLU A 88 17.60 -5.27 -6.47
CA GLU A 88 19.02 -5.01 -6.14
C GLU A 88 19.96 -5.87 -7.00
N GLN A 89 19.57 -7.10 -7.29
CA GLN A 89 20.35 -8.03 -8.10
C GLN A 89 20.38 -7.62 -9.58
N GLU A 90 19.29 -7.01 -10.08
CA GLU A 90 19.19 -6.43 -11.42
C GLU A 90 20.01 -5.14 -11.56
N GLU A 91 19.99 -4.24 -10.56
CA GLU A 91 20.83 -3.03 -10.54
C GLU A 91 22.32 -3.34 -10.44
N SER A 92 22.70 -4.42 -9.75
CA SER A 92 24.09 -4.88 -9.62
C SER A 92 24.64 -5.53 -10.90
N CYS A 93 23.78 -5.91 -11.85
CA CYS A 93 24.15 -6.55 -13.11
C CYS A 93 24.26 -5.57 -14.30
N MET A 94 23.98 -4.27 -14.09
CA MET A 94 24.20 -3.20 -15.08
C MET A 94 25.53 -2.48 -14.90
#